data_AF-A0A2T0Q855-F1
#
_entry.id   AF-A0A2T0Q855-F1
#
_cell.length_a   1.000
_cell.length_b   1.000
_cell.length_c   1.000
_cell.angle_alpha   90.00
_cell.angle_beta   90.00
_cell.angle_gamma   90.00
#
_symmetry.space_group_name_H-M   'P 1'
#
loop_
_entity.id
_entity.type
_entity.pdbx_description
1 polymer ?
#
loop_
_entity_poly.entity_id
_entity_poly.type
_entity_poly.pdbx_seq_one_letter_code
_entity_poly.pdbx_strand_id
1 'polypeptide(L)'
;MARTLAAALLGGAAAMTLSGCMGIPGLPGASLDGLLTGMVSNTQSVQSFRAQIALEGAAADQAGMSGPVEMEYTSTPEALMRMDFTDPSTGEEGSMLMRESSGEFLIGAQGEWLRFAAPEGEAASGGGAGEQLSQGRQQDPLAQLQLLTASGDVEEVGREEVNGVPTTHYTGTYALADALAAVEDPAERDALQQLYGDSVEAVPYDVWIDNEQLPRRVSMEAAGTRTTIDFLEFNQAVDIRWPSEEEIIDFEDMLGGLGGDTGQWSGAEDLDLEGGGTGGFGGDIGEWGGSQPPDTSEMEESLQELEESLENLESAGPGA
;
A
#
# COMPACT_ATOMS: atom_id res chain seq x y z
N MET A 1 1.69 -77.02 26.25
CA MET A 1 1.45 -75.71 26.90
C MET A 1 0.55 -74.93 25.94
N ALA A 2 -0.79 -75.02 26.08
CA ALA A 2 -1.63 -74.09 26.84
C ALA A 2 -1.52 -72.64 26.31
N ARG A 3 -2.55 -71.90 25.96
CA ARG A 3 -4.02 -72.08 25.97
C ARG A 3 -4.58 -70.88 25.18
N THR A 4 -5.53 -71.12 24.28
CA THR A 4 -6.43 -70.10 23.71
C THR A 4 -7.30 -69.49 24.80
N LEU A 5 -7.48 -68.16 24.78
CA LEU A 5 -8.51 -67.47 25.54
C LEU A 5 -9.19 -66.41 24.65
N ALA A 6 -10.49 -66.64 24.45
CA ALA A 6 -11.47 -65.66 24.01
C ALA A 6 -12.14 -65.04 25.25
N ALA A 7 -12.43 -63.73 25.21
CA ALA A 7 -13.43 -63.04 26.02
C ALA A 7 -13.67 -61.67 25.36
N ALA A 8 -14.81 -61.41 24.70
CA ALA A 8 -16.17 -61.17 25.21
C ALA A 8 -16.47 -59.65 25.28
N LEU A 9 -17.41 -59.25 24.41
CA LEU A 9 -18.01 -57.92 24.26
C LEU A 9 -18.84 -57.51 25.49
N LEU A 10 -18.62 -56.28 25.97
CA LEU A 10 -19.60 -55.38 26.61
C LEU A 10 -19.19 -53.98 26.10
N GLY A 11 -19.95 -53.27 25.28
CA GLY A 11 -21.30 -52.79 25.58
C GLY A 11 -21.19 -51.41 26.24
N GLY A 12 -21.12 -50.34 25.44
CA GLY A 12 -21.03 -48.97 25.95
C GLY A 12 -20.89 -47.93 24.85
N ALA A 13 -21.96 -47.70 24.08
CA ALA A 13 -22.09 -46.51 23.25
C ALA A 13 -22.34 -45.30 24.17
N ALA A 14 -21.28 -44.55 24.46
CA ALA A 14 -21.40 -43.23 25.07
C ALA A 14 -21.51 -42.19 23.94
N ALA A 15 -22.74 -41.86 23.56
CA ALA A 15 -23.01 -40.66 22.78
C ALA A 15 -22.73 -39.45 23.69
N MET A 16 -21.52 -38.89 23.58
CA MET A 16 -21.19 -37.63 24.23
C MET A 16 -21.74 -36.50 23.35
N THR A 17 -22.80 -35.87 23.83
CA THR A 17 -23.27 -34.58 23.33
C THR A 17 -22.18 -33.55 23.58
N LEU A 18 -21.41 -33.21 22.55
CA LEU A 18 -20.46 -32.09 22.57
C LEU A 18 -21.26 -30.78 22.57
N SER A 19 -21.71 -30.36 23.74
CA SER A 19 -22.08 -28.98 23.99
C SER A 19 -20.91 -28.29 24.70
N GLY A 20 -20.18 -27.50 23.91
CA GLY A 20 -19.56 -26.22 24.26
C GLY A 20 -18.83 -26.11 25.60
N CYS A 21 -17.50 -26.21 25.54
CA CYS A 21 -16.50 -25.30 26.12
C CYS A 21 -15.13 -25.95 25.94
N MET A 22 -14.57 -25.86 24.74
CA MET A 22 -13.16 -26.21 24.51
C MET A 22 -12.34 -25.00 24.94
N GLY A 23 -11.94 -24.96 26.21
CA GLY A 23 -10.86 -24.08 26.64
C GLY A 23 -9.55 -24.58 26.04
N ILE A 24 -8.87 -23.71 25.30
CA ILE A 24 -7.56 -23.98 24.68
C ILE A 24 -6.56 -24.38 25.78
N PRO A 25 -5.92 -25.55 25.71
CA PRO A 25 -4.86 -25.90 26.65
C PRO A 25 -3.63 -25.03 26.37
N GLY A 26 -3.34 -24.08 27.26
CA GLY A 26 -2.10 -23.28 27.22
C GLY A 26 -2.30 -21.78 27.39
N LEU A 27 -3.51 -21.25 27.20
CA LEU A 27 -3.80 -19.83 27.39
C LEU A 27 -4.75 -19.64 28.59
N PRO A 28 -4.33 -18.94 29.67
CA PRO A 28 -5.24 -18.61 30.75
C PRO A 28 -6.26 -17.57 30.29
N GLY A 29 -7.45 -18.03 29.90
CA GLY A 29 -8.70 -17.24 29.98
C GLY A 29 -8.89 -16.06 29.02
N ALA A 30 -8.10 -15.91 27.96
CA ALA A 30 -8.38 -14.92 26.92
C ALA A 30 -9.47 -15.44 25.98
N SER A 31 -10.48 -14.61 25.68
CA SER A 31 -11.31 -14.81 24.48
C SER A 31 -10.41 -14.70 23.25
N LEU A 32 -10.80 -15.30 22.13
CA LEU A 32 -10.07 -15.16 20.86
C LEU A 32 -9.99 -13.69 20.41
N ASP A 33 -10.95 -12.85 20.80
CA ASP A 33 -10.87 -11.38 20.61
C ASP A 33 -9.73 -10.73 21.43
N GLY A 34 -9.50 -11.23 22.64
CA GLY A 34 -8.41 -10.79 23.51
C GLY A 34 -7.03 -11.21 22.99
N LEU A 35 -6.97 -12.27 22.18
CA LEU A 35 -5.73 -12.72 21.54
C LEU A 35 -5.25 -11.68 20.51
N LEU A 36 -6.12 -11.24 19.59
CA LEU A 36 -5.75 -10.26 18.57
C LEU A 36 -5.39 -8.90 19.18
N THR A 37 -6.18 -8.46 20.18
CA THR A 37 -5.87 -7.23 20.93
C THR A 37 -4.52 -7.32 21.64
N GLY A 38 -4.23 -8.46 22.27
CA GLY A 38 -2.95 -8.70 22.93
C GLY A 38 -1.79 -8.75 21.95
N MET A 39 -1.99 -9.35 20.78
CA MET A 39 -1.00 -9.39 19.71
C MET A 39 -0.65 -7.97 19.24
N VAL A 40 -1.64 -7.16 18.88
CA VAL A 40 -1.42 -5.76 18.47
C VAL A 40 -0.69 -4.97 19.55
N SER A 41 -1.13 -5.08 20.80
CA SER A 41 -0.50 -4.38 21.94
C SER A 41 0.97 -4.79 22.14
N ASN A 42 1.27 -6.08 21.98
CA ASN A 42 2.64 -6.58 22.09
C ASN A 42 3.51 -6.13 20.91
N THR A 43 2.98 -6.12 19.69
CA THR A 43 3.70 -5.62 18.50
C THR A 43 3.96 -4.11 18.62
N GLN A 44 3.02 -3.31 19.11
CA GLN A 44 3.24 -1.88 19.37
C GLN A 44 4.32 -1.61 20.43
N SER A 45 4.62 -2.60 21.28
CA SER A 45 5.65 -2.48 22.32
C SER A 45 7.05 -2.86 21.83
N VAL A 46 7.20 -3.35 20.60
CA VAL A 46 8.51 -3.72 20.05
C VAL A 46 9.28 -2.45 19.67
N GLN A 47 10.58 -2.47 19.96
CA GLN A 47 11.45 -1.34 19.65
C GLN A 47 11.85 -1.30 18.18
N SER A 48 11.89 -2.46 17.54
CA SER A 48 12.27 -2.63 16.15
C SER A 48 11.73 -3.93 15.59
N PHE A 49 11.58 -3.99 14.27
CA PHE A 49 11.32 -5.25 13.57
C PHE A 49 11.90 -5.21 12.16
N ARG A 50 12.11 -6.41 11.60
CA ARG A 50 12.31 -6.62 10.16
C ARG A 50 11.16 -7.47 9.63
N ALA A 51 10.56 -7.03 8.53
CA ALA A 51 9.49 -7.73 7.86
C ALA A 51 9.74 -7.84 6.36
N GLN A 52 9.08 -8.81 5.72
CA GLN A 52 8.99 -8.92 4.27
C GLN A 52 7.53 -8.86 3.87
N ILE A 53 7.20 -8.03 2.89
CA ILE A 53 5.86 -7.87 2.36
C ILE A 53 5.83 -8.44 0.94
N ALA A 54 5.02 -9.46 0.72
CA ALA A 54 4.77 -10.03 -0.59
C ALA A 54 3.35 -9.70 -1.03
N LEU A 55 3.21 -9.17 -2.25
CA LEU A 55 1.92 -8.99 -2.92
C LEU A 55 1.81 -10.01 -4.05
N GLU A 56 0.68 -10.69 -4.13
CA GLU A 56 0.39 -11.67 -5.17
C GLU A 56 -0.98 -11.37 -5.81
N GLY A 57 -1.07 -11.51 -7.13
CA GLY A 57 -2.31 -11.30 -7.90
C GLY A 57 -2.23 -10.12 -8.85
N ALA A 58 -3.39 -9.72 -9.39
CA ALA A 58 -3.46 -8.77 -10.50
C ALA A 58 -2.86 -7.40 -10.18
N ALA A 59 -2.97 -6.92 -8.93
CA ALA A 59 -2.35 -5.66 -8.52
C ALA A 59 -0.82 -5.74 -8.51
N ALA A 60 -0.25 -6.85 -8.03
CA ALA A 60 1.19 -7.08 -8.06
C ALA A 60 1.73 -7.16 -9.49
N ASP A 61 0.99 -7.86 -10.38
CA ASP A 61 1.32 -7.98 -11.80
C ASP A 61 1.29 -6.62 -12.50
N GLN A 62 0.28 -5.78 -12.22
CA GLN A 62 0.16 -4.43 -12.78
C GLN A 62 1.23 -3.48 -12.27
N ALA A 63 1.58 -3.58 -10.98
CA ALA A 63 2.65 -2.81 -10.38
C ALA A 63 4.05 -3.28 -10.82
N GLY A 64 4.15 -4.40 -11.56
CA GLY A 64 5.42 -4.99 -11.98
C GLY A 64 6.28 -5.48 -10.82
N MET A 65 5.71 -5.57 -9.61
CA MET A 65 6.45 -5.92 -8.40
C MET A 65 6.89 -7.39 -8.49
N SER A 66 8.21 -7.58 -8.51
CA SER A 66 8.81 -8.91 -8.58
C SER A 66 9.49 -9.26 -7.26
N GLY A 67 8.77 -9.95 -6.39
CA GLY A 67 9.27 -10.47 -5.12
C GLY A 67 8.87 -9.64 -3.89
N PRO A 68 9.31 -10.08 -2.70
CA PRO A 68 8.98 -9.40 -1.47
C PRO A 68 9.73 -8.08 -1.33
N VAL A 69 9.06 -7.09 -0.79
CA VAL A 69 9.63 -5.82 -0.35
C VAL A 69 10.15 -6.00 1.07
N GLU A 70 11.40 -5.60 1.34
CA GLU A 70 11.95 -5.65 2.69
C GLU A 70 11.59 -4.38 3.45
N MET A 71 11.16 -4.56 4.70
CA MET A 71 10.82 -3.47 5.60
C MET A 71 11.61 -3.60 6.89
N GLU A 72 12.09 -2.47 7.40
CA GLU A 72 12.67 -2.35 8.73
C GLU A 72 12.00 -1.20 9.47
N TYR A 73 11.82 -1.39 10.77
CA TYR A 73 11.26 -0.37 11.66
C TYR A 73 12.13 -0.23 12.91
N THR A 74 12.26 1.00 13.39
CA THR A 74 12.76 1.32 14.73
C THR A 74 11.92 2.43 15.34
N SER A 75 11.67 2.35 16.65
CA SER A 75 11.04 3.41 17.45
C SER A 75 12.06 4.31 18.16
N THR A 76 13.34 3.93 18.15
CA THR A 76 14.41 4.64 18.88
C THR A 76 15.61 4.95 17.96
N PRO A 77 16.20 6.16 18.03
CA PRO A 77 15.82 7.30 18.88
C PRO A 77 14.53 8.00 18.45
N GLU A 78 14.08 7.79 17.22
CA GLU A 78 12.81 8.26 16.67
C GLU A 78 12.15 7.14 15.87
N ALA A 79 10.84 7.24 15.65
CA ALA A 79 10.08 6.25 14.90
C ALA A 79 10.29 6.38 13.39
N LEU A 80 11.09 5.48 12.83
CA LEU A 80 11.42 5.39 11.41
C LEU A 80 11.04 4.04 10.84
N MET A 81 10.47 4.07 9.65
CA MET A 81 10.23 2.90 8.82
C MET A 81 11.05 3.05 7.54
N ARG A 82 11.84 2.04 7.20
CA ARG A 82 12.50 1.91 5.89
C ARG A 82 11.86 0.80 5.11
N MET A 83 11.65 1.04 3.83
CA MET A 83 11.19 0.08 2.86
C MET A 83 12.13 0.06 1.67
N ASP A 84 12.71 -1.08 1.38
CA ASP A 84 13.61 -1.26 0.25
C ASP A 84 12.85 -1.97 -0.88
N PHE A 85 12.82 -1.35 -2.06
CA PHE A 85 12.09 -1.82 -3.22
C PHE A 85 12.97 -1.81 -4.47
N THR A 86 12.55 -2.58 -5.48
CA THR A 86 13.20 -2.59 -6.79
C THR A 86 12.26 -1.97 -7.79
N ASP A 87 12.73 -0.95 -8.52
CA ASP A 87 11.96 -0.36 -9.60
C ASP A 87 11.74 -1.40 -10.71
N PRO A 88 10.49 -1.71 -11.07
CA PRO A 88 10.19 -2.77 -12.03
C PRO A 88 10.55 -2.39 -13.48
N SER A 89 10.66 -1.09 -13.78
CA SER A 89 10.97 -0.56 -15.10
C SER A 89 12.48 -0.43 -15.35
N THR A 90 13.25 -0.03 -14.34
CA THR A 90 14.71 0.16 -14.46
C THR A 90 15.52 -0.97 -13.81
N GLY A 91 14.92 -1.73 -12.89
CA GLY A 91 15.60 -2.73 -12.08
C GLY A 91 16.51 -2.13 -11.00
N GLU A 92 16.42 -0.82 -10.77
CA GLU A 92 17.25 -0.12 -9.78
C GLU A 92 16.67 -0.30 -8.37
N GLU A 93 17.55 -0.44 -7.39
CA GLU A 93 17.17 -0.48 -5.97
C GLU A 93 16.88 0.95 -5.48
N GLY A 94 15.72 1.11 -4.86
CA GLY A 94 15.29 2.32 -4.19
C GLY A 94 14.89 2.05 -2.75
N SER A 95 14.90 3.10 -1.94
CA SER A 95 14.47 3.04 -0.55
C SER A 95 13.45 4.13 -0.30
N MET A 96 12.41 3.80 0.46
CA MET A 96 11.51 4.77 1.07
C MET A 96 11.80 4.83 2.57
N LEU A 97 11.90 6.03 3.12
CA LEU A 97 12.02 6.29 4.55
C LEU A 97 10.81 7.08 5.01
N MET A 98 10.12 6.64 6.04
CA MET A 98 9.00 7.35 6.66
C MET A 98 9.32 7.68 8.11
N ARG A 99 9.03 8.92 8.51
CA ARG A 99 9.09 9.38 9.91
C ARG A 99 7.67 9.46 10.46
N GLU A 100 7.33 8.50 11.32
CA GLU A 100 5.97 8.31 11.88
C GLU A 100 5.44 9.59 12.56
N SER A 101 6.28 10.27 13.34
CA SER A 101 5.90 11.45 14.13
C SER A 101 5.42 12.65 13.30
N SER A 102 5.82 12.72 12.04
CA SER A 102 5.49 13.82 11.13
C SER A 102 4.67 13.38 9.92
N GLY A 103 4.63 12.07 9.63
CA GLY A 103 4.14 11.54 8.36
C GLY A 103 4.97 11.96 7.15
N GLU A 104 6.13 12.59 7.35
CA GLU A 104 7.11 12.90 6.31
C GLU A 104 7.73 11.61 5.79
N PHE A 105 7.97 11.56 4.48
CA PHE A 105 8.67 10.45 3.87
C PHE A 105 9.62 10.95 2.78
N LEU A 106 10.67 10.17 2.58
CA LEU A 106 11.68 10.38 1.56
C LEU A 106 11.68 9.17 0.64
N ILE A 107 11.84 9.39 -0.65
CA ILE A 107 12.18 8.33 -1.59
C ILE A 107 13.57 8.63 -2.11
N GLY A 108 14.47 7.67 -2.00
CA GLY A 108 15.83 7.83 -2.45
C GLY A 108 16.34 6.64 -3.22
N ALA A 109 17.32 6.92 -4.06
CA ALA A 109 18.12 5.91 -4.75
C ALA A 109 19.58 6.39 -4.73
N GLN A 110 20.52 5.44 -4.57
CA GLN A 110 21.96 5.74 -4.65
C GLN A 110 22.47 6.84 -3.69
N GLY A 111 21.76 7.12 -2.59
CA GLY A 111 22.14 8.09 -1.57
C GLY A 111 21.59 9.51 -1.77
N GLU A 112 20.82 9.75 -2.83
CA GLU A 112 20.06 10.99 -3.02
C GLU A 112 18.62 10.76 -2.54
N TRP A 113 18.08 11.69 -1.76
CA TRP A 113 16.74 11.56 -1.17
C TRP A 113 15.85 12.69 -1.65
N LEU A 114 14.67 12.34 -2.15
CA LEU A 114 13.65 13.29 -2.53
C LEU A 114 12.64 13.39 -1.39
N ARG A 115 12.49 14.59 -0.79
CA ARG A 115 11.46 14.84 0.22
C ARG A 115 10.11 15.03 -0.45
N PHE A 116 9.14 14.36 0.13
CA PHE A 116 7.74 14.62 -0.11
C PHE A 116 7.11 15.00 1.22
N ALA A 117 6.63 16.24 1.32
CA ALA A 117 5.87 16.67 2.48
C ALA A 117 4.55 15.88 2.55
N ALA A 118 4.05 15.63 3.78
CA ALA A 118 2.67 15.17 3.95
C ALA A 118 1.74 16.17 3.24
N PRO A 119 0.83 15.70 2.36
CA PRO A 119 0.09 16.63 1.55
C PRO A 119 -1.00 17.26 2.43
N GLU A 120 -0.97 18.57 2.60
CA GLU A 120 -2.06 19.30 3.23
C GLU A 120 -2.99 19.87 2.13
N GLY A 121 -4.30 19.63 2.27
CA GLY A 121 -5.31 20.19 1.36
C GLY A 121 -5.39 19.50 -0.02
N GLU A 122 -5.78 20.24 -1.06
CA GLU A 122 -6.07 19.72 -2.41
C GLU A 122 -4.86 19.06 -3.12
N ALA A 123 -3.63 19.30 -2.61
CA ALA A 123 -2.40 18.64 -3.06
C ALA A 123 -2.36 17.13 -2.73
N ALA A 124 -3.15 16.67 -1.75
CA ALA A 124 -3.28 15.26 -1.38
C ALA A 124 -3.97 14.42 -2.44
N SER A 125 -4.78 15.05 -3.28
CA SER A 125 -5.70 14.39 -4.21
C SER A 125 -5.36 14.55 -5.68
N GLY A 126 -4.30 15.30 -6.04
CA GLY A 126 -4.14 15.81 -7.40
C GLY A 126 -2.79 15.55 -8.10
N GLY A 127 -1.81 14.93 -7.45
CA GLY A 127 -0.48 14.73 -8.04
C GLY A 127 0.26 13.52 -7.49
N GLY A 128 1.26 13.03 -8.24
CA GLY A 128 1.99 11.78 -7.95
C GLY A 128 2.63 11.69 -6.56
N ALA A 129 2.86 12.82 -5.87
CA ALA A 129 3.31 12.83 -4.47
C ALA A 129 2.24 12.26 -3.50
N GLY A 130 0.96 12.61 -3.68
CA GLY A 130 -0.14 12.15 -2.82
C GLY A 130 -0.44 10.65 -2.97
N GLU A 131 -0.28 10.14 -4.20
CA GLU A 131 -0.43 8.71 -4.48
C GLU A 131 0.75 7.87 -3.98
N GLN A 132 1.96 8.42 -3.97
CA GLN A 132 3.12 7.77 -3.32
C GLN A 132 2.99 7.76 -1.78
N LEU A 133 2.42 8.82 -1.21
CA LEU A 133 2.09 8.91 0.22
C LEU A 133 1.08 7.86 0.67
N SER A 134 -0.01 7.74 -0.08
CA SER A 134 -1.03 6.75 0.23
C SER A 134 -0.45 5.35 0.15
N GLN A 135 0.37 5.05 -0.86
CA GLN A 135 1.06 3.75 -0.98
C GLN A 135 2.00 3.45 0.21
N GLY A 136 2.81 4.42 0.65
CA GLY A 136 3.68 4.23 1.82
C GLY A 136 2.89 3.93 3.10
N ARG A 137 1.76 4.61 3.31
CA ARG A 137 0.88 4.40 4.48
C ARG A 137 0.08 3.10 4.41
N GLN A 138 -0.34 2.69 3.22
CA GLN A 138 -1.02 1.41 2.99
C GLN A 138 -0.18 0.21 3.44
N GLN A 139 1.15 0.36 3.46
CA GLN A 139 2.06 -0.72 3.76
C GLN A 139 2.53 -0.78 5.22
N ASP A 140 2.04 0.10 6.11
CA ASP A 140 2.35 0.02 7.54
C ASP A 140 1.79 -1.29 8.15
N PRO A 141 2.64 -2.22 8.62
CA PRO A 141 2.19 -3.48 9.20
C PRO A 141 1.40 -3.31 10.49
N LEU A 142 1.68 -2.27 11.30
CA LEU A 142 0.95 -2.04 12.55
C LEU A 142 -0.48 -1.60 12.27
N ALA A 143 -0.69 -0.72 11.28
CA ALA A 143 -2.01 -0.34 10.79
C ALA A 143 -2.80 -1.58 10.34
N GLN A 144 -2.17 -2.45 9.54
CA GLN A 144 -2.80 -3.69 9.06
C GLN A 144 -3.18 -4.66 10.18
N LEU A 145 -2.33 -4.79 11.21
CA LEU A 145 -2.63 -5.62 12.38
C LEU A 145 -3.82 -5.09 13.19
N GLN A 146 -4.00 -3.77 13.26
CA GLN A 146 -5.15 -3.17 13.96
C GLN A 146 -6.48 -3.55 13.32
N LEU A 147 -6.54 -3.66 11.98
CA LEU A 147 -7.75 -4.06 11.27
C LEU A 147 -8.25 -5.46 11.67
N LEU A 148 -7.32 -6.37 12.01
CA LEU A 148 -7.66 -7.72 12.47
C LEU A 148 -8.49 -7.70 13.75
N THR A 149 -8.36 -6.65 14.58
CA THR A 149 -9.12 -6.54 15.84
C THR A 149 -10.61 -6.28 15.62
N ALA A 150 -11.01 -5.87 14.41
CA ALA A 150 -12.41 -5.77 14.00
C ALA A 150 -13.03 -7.13 13.61
N SER A 151 -12.24 -8.21 13.62
CA SER A 151 -12.72 -9.57 13.36
C SER A 151 -13.72 -10.01 14.41
N GLY A 152 -14.83 -10.60 13.96
CA GLY A 152 -15.84 -11.19 14.83
C GLY A 152 -15.77 -12.72 14.91
N ASP A 153 -14.92 -13.35 14.08
CA ASP A 153 -14.93 -14.79 13.81
C ASP A 153 -13.52 -15.38 13.73
N VAL A 154 -12.70 -15.13 14.75
CA VAL A 154 -11.37 -15.75 14.87
C VAL A 154 -11.49 -17.23 15.25
N GLU A 155 -10.82 -18.12 14.53
CA GLU A 155 -10.75 -19.55 14.81
C GLU A 155 -9.31 -20.07 14.82
N GLU A 156 -8.98 -20.97 15.77
CA GLU A 156 -7.69 -21.69 15.78
C GLU A 156 -7.71 -22.81 14.75
N VAL A 157 -6.78 -22.77 13.79
CA VAL A 157 -6.62 -23.82 12.76
C VAL A 157 -5.69 -24.92 13.24
N GLY A 158 -4.59 -24.55 13.88
CA GLY A 158 -3.61 -25.51 14.37
C GLY A 158 -2.26 -24.89 14.76
N ARG A 159 -1.26 -25.74 15.02
CA ARG A 159 0.11 -25.31 15.31
C ARG A 159 1.02 -25.62 14.14
N GLU A 160 1.86 -24.67 13.79
CA GLU A 160 2.88 -24.84 12.76
C GLU A 160 4.11 -23.94 13.00
N GLU A 161 5.18 -24.19 12.25
CA GLU A 161 6.41 -23.41 12.35
C GLU A 161 6.50 -22.41 11.20
N VAL A 162 6.67 -21.13 11.54
CA VAL A 162 6.93 -20.05 10.58
C VAL A 162 8.36 -19.57 10.78
N ASN A 163 9.19 -19.67 9.73
CA ASN A 163 10.60 -19.29 9.77
C ASN A 163 11.38 -19.93 10.94
N GLY A 164 11.05 -21.18 11.28
CA GLY A 164 11.66 -21.94 12.38
C GLY A 164 11.16 -21.55 13.79
N VAL A 165 10.14 -20.68 13.90
CA VAL A 165 9.52 -20.29 15.16
C VAL A 165 8.20 -21.05 15.33
N PRO A 166 7.96 -21.75 16.46
CA PRO A 166 6.68 -22.37 16.74
C PRO A 166 5.57 -21.33 16.91
N THR A 167 4.48 -21.51 16.16
CA THR A 167 3.32 -20.61 16.15
C THR A 167 2.01 -21.37 16.26
N THR A 168 0.95 -20.64 16.60
CA THR A 168 -0.43 -21.10 16.44
C THR A 168 -1.05 -20.29 15.29
N HIS A 169 -1.61 -21.01 14.32
CA HIS A 169 -2.30 -20.46 13.16
C HIS A 169 -3.77 -20.20 13.52
N TYR A 170 -4.20 -18.98 13.26
CA TYR A 170 -5.57 -18.55 13.36
C TYR A 170 -6.05 -18.02 12.02
N THR A 171 -7.33 -18.21 11.74
CA THR A 171 -8.00 -17.69 10.55
C THR A 171 -9.23 -16.91 10.99
N GLY A 172 -9.72 -15.99 10.17
CA GLY A 172 -10.94 -15.27 10.43
C GLY A 172 -11.28 -14.29 9.33
N THR A 173 -12.34 -13.52 9.56
CA THR A 173 -12.81 -12.50 8.64
C THR A 173 -13.12 -11.22 9.41
N TYR A 174 -12.87 -10.06 8.82
CA TYR A 174 -13.42 -8.81 9.31
C TYR A 174 -14.22 -8.11 8.21
N ALA A 175 -15.27 -7.40 8.60
CA ALA A 175 -15.97 -6.51 7.70
C ALA A 175 -15.13 -5.24 7.50
N LEU A 176 -14.88 -4.87 6.24
CA LEU A 176 -14.02 -3.72 5.95
C LEU A 176 -14.57 -2.43 6.56
N ALA A 177 -15.89 -2.26 6.53
CA ALA A 177 -16.57 -1.09 7.12
C ALA A 177 -16.32 -0.96 8.63
N ASP A 178 -16.31 -2.07 9.36
CA ASP A 178 -16.08 -2.08 10.81
C ASP A 178 -14.60 -1.80 11.12
N ALA A 179 -13.68 -2.35 10.32
CA ALA A 179 -12.26 -2.10 10.44
C ALA A 179 -11.91 -0.63 10.17
N LEU A 180 -12.44 -0.04 9.09
CA LEU A 180 -12.25 1.38 8.76
C LEU A 180 -12.87 2.32 9.82
N ALA A 181 -13.95 1.89 10.48
CA ALA A 181 -14.55 2.65 11.58
C ALA A 181 -13.70 2.64 12.86
N ALA A 182 -12.81 1.65 13.03
CA ALA A 182 -11.89 1.55 14.16
C ALA A 182 -10.61 2.37 13.98
N VAL A 183 -10.26 2.73 12.74
CA VAL A 183 -9.10 3.59 12.43
C VAL A 183 -9.39 5.02 12.86
N GLU A 184 -8.53 5.62 13.68
CA GLU A 184 -8.73 6.98 14.20
C GLU A 184 -8.28 8.06 13.19
N ASP A 185 -7.13 7.87 12.53
CA ASP A 185 -6.57 8.81 11.56
C ASP A 185 -7.39 8.80 10.25
N PRO A 186 -8.02 9.92 9.85
CA PRO A 186 -8.73 10.02 8.58
C PRO A 186 -7.85 9.70 7.37
N ALA A 187 -6.59 10.12 7.37
CA ALA A 187 -5.71 9.91 6.22
C ALA A 187 -5.30 8.43 6.09
N GLU A 188 -5.12 7.72 7.20
CA GLU A 188 -4.93 6.27 7.22
C GLU A 188 -6.19 5.54 6.73
N ARG A 189 -7.37 5.96 7.20
CA ARG A 189 -8.65 5.41 6.74
C ARG A 189 -8.83 5.56 5.23
N ASP A 190 -8.54 6.74 4.69
CA ASP A 190 -8.64 7.02 3.26
C ASP A 190 -7.64 6.17 2.45
N ALA A 191 -6.42 6.01 2.96
CA ALA A 191 -5.40 5.16 2.34
C ALA A 191 -5.84 3.68 2.29
N LEU A 192 -6.40 3.15 3.38
CA LEU A 192 -6.94 1.80 3.44
C LEU A 192 -8.17 1.62 2.53
N GLN A 193 -9.06 2.62 2.45
CA GLN A 193 -10.18 2.58 1.52
C GLN A 193 -9.73 2.56 0.06
N GLN A 194 -8.67 3.31 -0.29
CA GLN A 194 -8.06 3.26 -1.62
C GLN A 194 -7.43 1.88 -1.91
N LEU A 195 -6.77 1.26 -0.92
CA LEU A 195 -6.15 -0.04 -1.06
C LEU A 195 -7.16 -1.15 -1.35
N TYR A 196 -8.24 -1.21 -0.57
CA TYR A 196 -9.24 -2.26 -0.68
C TYR A 196 -10.30 -1.97 -1.76
N GLY A 197 -10.55 -0.70 -2.04
CA GLY A 197 -11.61 -0.25 -2.94
C GLY A 197 -13.02 -0.42 -2.34
N ASP A 198 -14.01 0.21 -2.97
CA ASP A 198 -15.40 0.23 -2.48
C ASP A 198 -16.14 -1.12 -2.66
N SER A 199 -15.55 -2.08 -3.36
CA SER A 199 -16.18 -3.38 -3.68
C SER A 199 -15.89 -4.47 -2.64
N VAL A 200 -14.97 -4.23 -1.70
CA VAL A 200 -14.59 -5.21 -0.69
C VAL A 200 -15.46 -5.04 0.54
N GLU A 201 -16.37 -5.98 0.77
CA GLU A 201 -17.24 -5.96 1.96
C GLU A 201 -16.56 -6.62 3.18
N ALA A 202 -15.79 -7.68 2.92
CA ALA A 202 -15.16 -8.49 3.96
C ALA A 202 -13.76 -8.95 3.50
N VAL A 203 -12.84 -9.01 4.45
CA VAL A 203 -11.44 -9.40 4.21
C VAL A 203 -11.14 -10.65 5.03
N PRO A 204 -11.00 -11.84 4.39
CA PRO A 204 -10.45 -13.01 5.06
C PRO A 204 -8.97 -12.80 5.36
N TYR A 205 -8.53 -13.34 6.50
CA TYR A 205 -7.13 -13.28 6.89
C TYR A 205 -6.70 -14.57 7.61
N ASP A 206 -5.39 -14.77 7.61
CA ASP A 206 -4.67 -15.75 8.39
C ASP A 206 -3.58 -15.06 9.19
N VAL A 207 -3.40 -15.47 10.43
CA VAL A 207 -2.39 -14.92 11.34
C VAL A 207 -1.70 -16.03 12.11
N TRP A 208 -0.38 -15.96 12.18
CA TRP A 208 0.46 -16.90 12.90
C TRP A 208 1.08 -16.19 14.09
N ILE A 209 0.71 -16.62 15.29
CA ILE A 209 1.10 -15.97 16.52
C ILE A 209 2.03 -16.88 17.32
N ASP A 210 3.17 -16.37 17.74
CA ASP A 210 4.14 -17.11 18.56
C ASP A 210 3.76 -17.15 20.05
N ASN A 211 4.62 -17.77 20.87
CA ASN A 211 4.39 -17.88 22.31
C ASN A 211 4.56 -16.56 23.07
N GLU A 212 5.17 -15.53 22.46
CA GLU A 212 5.30 -14.17 23.00
C GLU A 212 4.09 -13.30 22.59
N GLN A 213 3.12 -13.90 21.91
CA GLN A 213 1.97 -13.25 21.31
C GLN A 213 2.38 -12.19 20.27
N LEU A 214 3.44 -12.44 19.50
CA LEU A 214 3.83 -11.62 18.37
C LEU A 214 3.43 -12.30 17.05
N PRO A 215 2.98 -11.53 16.05
CA PRO A 215 2.70 -12.08 14.73
C PRO A 215 4.02 -12.47 14.06
N ARG A 216 4.10 -13.69 13.53
CA ARG A 216 5.22 -14.16 12.69
C ARG A 216 4.87 -14.08 11.20
N ARG A 217 3.58 -14.23 10.89
CA ARG A 217 3.04 -14.05 9.55
C ARG A 217 1.62 -13.51 9.65
N VAL A 218 1.25 -12.66 8.69
CA VAL A 218 -0.11 -12.24 8.42
C VAL A 218 -0.35 -12.40 6.93
N SER A 219 -1.45 -13.01 6.54
CA SER A 219 -1.90 -13.06 5.16
C SER A 219 -3.32 -12.53 5.09
N MET A 220 -3.59 -11.66 4.13
CA MET A 220 -4.93 -11.14 3.87
C MET A 220 -5.21 -11.19 2.39
N GLU A 221 -6.48 -11.39 2.04
CA GLU A 221 -6.90 -11.42 0.65
C GLU A 221 -8.06 -10.45 0.44
N ALA A 222 -7.88 -9.51 -0.49
CA ALA A 222 -8.90 -8.55 -0.84
C ALA A 222 -8.78 -8.14 -2.30
N ALA A 223 -9.93 -7.89 -2.95
CA ALA A 223 -10.01 -7.50 -4.36
C ALA A 223 -9.17 -8.40 -5.32
N GLY A 224 -9.03 -9.70 -5.01
CA GLY A 224 -8.23 -10.64 -5.80
C GLY A 224 -6.71 -10.49 -5.67
N THR A 225 -6.26 -9.71 -4.68
CA THR A 225 -4.85 -9.56 -4.30
C THR A 225 -4.64 -10.18 -2.92
N ARG A 226 -3.58 -10.98 -2.80
CA ARG A 226 -3.11 -11.50 -1.52
C ARG A 226 -1.91 -10.71 -1.06
N THR A 227 -1.96 -10.19 0.15
CA THR A 227 -0.83 -9.54 0.81
C THR A 227 -0.38 -10.42 1.95
N THR A 228 0.89 -10.82 1.95
CA THR A 228 1.53 -11.57 3.03
C THR A 228 2.62 -10.74 3.66
N ILE A 229 2.55 -10.55 4.98
CA ILE A 229 3.59 -9.91 5.80
C ILE A 229 4.25 -10.99 6.65
N ASP A 230 5.54 -11.22 6.42
CA ASP A 230 6.37 -12.11 7.23
C ASP A 230 7.24 -11.28 8.18
N PHE A 231 6.98 -11.36 9.49
CA PHE A 231 7.82 -10.73 10.50
C PHE A 231 9.01 -11.65 10.81
N LEU A 232 10.18 -11.24 10.36
CA LEU A 232 11.40 -12.04 10.45
C LEU A 232 12.02 -11.93 11.84
N GLU A 233 12.16 -10.71 12.35
CA GLU A 233 12.87 -10.41 13.59
C GLU A 233 12.16 -9.31 14.37
N PHE A 234 12.20 -9.40 15.70
CA PHE A 234 11.69 -8.39 16.63
C PHE A 234 12.79 -7.99 17.62
N ASN A 235 12.83 -6.72 18.01
CA ASN A 235 13.75 -6.15 19.01
C ASN A 235 15.25 -6.40 18.72
N GLN A 236 15.59 -6.60 17.45
CA GLN A 236 16.97 -6.68 16.98
C GLN A 236 17.45 -5.31 16.51
N ALA A 237 18.75 -5.04 16.64
CA ALA A 237 19.30 -3.76 16.21
C ALA A 237 19.17 -3.59 14.68
N VAL A 238 18.46 -2.54 14.26
CA VAL A 238 18.39 -2.08 12.86
C VAL A 238 19.10 -0.72 12.76
N ASP A 239 19.81 -0.47 11.66
CA ASP A 239 20.49 0.81 11.40
C ASP A 239 19.69 1.61 10.38
N ILE A 240 18.66 2.29 10.87
CA ILE A 240 17.84 3.23 10.09
C ILE A 240 18.20 4.63 10.56
N ARG A 241 18.60 5.49 9.63
CA ARG A 241 18.96 6.87 9.90
C ARG A 241 18.23 7.79 8.94
N TRP A 242 17.65 8.86 9.50
CA TRP A 242 17.13 9.94 8.67
C TRP A 242 18.30 10.66 7.99
N PRO A 243 18.25 10.89 6.67
CA PRO A 243 19.28 11.62 5.93
C PRO A 243 19.45 13.05 6.44
N SER A 244 20.61 13.64 6.22
CA SER A 244 20.82 15.07 6.53
C SER A 244 20.14 15.95 5.49
N GLU A 245 19.79 17.18 5.86
CA GLU A 245 19.15 18.16 4.96
C GLU A 245 19.95 18.44 3.67
N GLU A 246 21.27 18.21 3.67
CA GLU A 246 22.11 18.37 2.48
C GLU A 246 21.97 17.22 1.47
N GLU A 247 21.51 16.05 1.93
CA GLU A 247 21.24 14.85 1.13
C GLU A 247 19.79 14.80 0.62
N ILE A 248 18.96 15.73 1.11
CA ILE A 248 17.53 15.82 0.81
C ILE A 248 17.30 16.93 -0.22
N ILE A 249 16.60 16.58 -1.28
CA ILE A 249 16.11 17.48 -2.31
C ILE A 249 14.60 17.63 -2.11
N ASP A 250 14.11 18.84 -1.97
CA ASP A 250 12.67 19.08 -1.86
C ASP A 250 12.00 18.96 -3.23
N PHE A 251 10.98 18.10 -3.34
CA PHE A 251 10.26 17.90 -4.60
C PHE A 251 9.60 19.20 -5.10
N GLU A 252 9.12 20.05 -4.19
CA GLU A 252 8.51 21.34 -4.53
C GLU A 252 9.51 22.31 -5.16
N ASP A 253 10.76 22.32 -4.69
CA ASP A 253 11.83 23.14 -5.25
C ASP A 253 12.20 22.66 -6.66
N MET A 254 12.20 21.35 -6.88
CA MET A 254 12.44 20.77 -8.20
C MET A 254 11.33 21.17 -9.20
N LEU A 255 10.06 21.16 -8.78
CA LEU A 255 8.94 21.59 -9.62
C LEU A 255 8.93 23.11 -9.86
N GLY A 256 9.23 23.91 -8.83
CA GLY A 256 9.32 25.37 -8.92
C GLY A 256 10.42 25.84 -9.87
N GLY A 257 11.55 25.11 -9.92
CA GLY A 257 12.66 25.38 -10.83
C GLY A 257 12.33 25.14 -12.31
N LEU A 258 11.43 24.21 -12.63
CA LEU A 258 11.03 23.90 -14.00
C LEU A 258 9.93 24.84 -14.54
N GLY A 259 9.22 25.56 -13.67
CA GLY A 259 8.20 26.54 -14.05
C GLY A 259 8.70 27.99 -14.20
N GLY A 260 9.97 28.27 -13.88
CA GLY A 260 10.50 29.63 -13.74
C GLY A 260 11.19 30.24 -14.97
N ASP A 261 11.52 29.47 -16.01
CA ASP A 261 12.31 29.97 -17.16
C ASP A 261 11.45 30.26 -18.41
N THR A 262 10.39 31.05 -18.23
CA THR A 262 9.76 31.77 -19.34
C THR A 262 9.74 33.28 -19.07
N GLY A 263 10.87 33.91 -19.35
CA GLY A 263 10.89 35.31 -19.75
C GLY A 263 11.36 36.31 -18.70
N GLN A 264 12.67 36.33 -18.46
CA GLN A 264 13.33 37.60 -18.13
C GLN A 264 14.72 37.69 -18.74
N TRP A 265 14.75 37.82 -20.07
CA TRP A 265 15.93 38.31 -20.77
C TRP A 265 16.00 39.84 -20.59
N SER A 266 16.53 40.30 -19.45
CA SER A 266 16.97 41.69 -19.29
C SER A 266 18.32 41.83 -19.98
N GLY A 267 18.30 42.07 -21.29
CA GLY A 267 19.49 42.18 -22.12
C GLY A 267 19.26 43.06 -23.34
N ALA A 268 19.11 44.37 -23.14
CA ALA A 268 19.44 45.39 -24.12
C ALA A 268 19.54 46.75 -23.43
N GLU A 269 20.78 47.13 -23.13
CA GLU A 269 21.19 48.51 -22.87
C GLU A 269 21.07 49.35 -24.16
N ASP A 270 20.72 50.62 -23.97
CA ASP A 270 21.03 51.78 -24.81
C ASP A 270 20.70 51.77 -26.31
N LEU A 271 19.70 52.57 -26.69
CA LEU A 271 19.84 53.56 -27.78
C LEU A 271 18.98 54.80 -27.51
N ASP A 272 19.67 55.91 -27.18
CA ASP A 272 19.21 57.29 -27.30
C ASP A 272 18.55 57.58 -28.65
N LEU A 273 17.40 58.27 -28.68
CA LEU A 273 17.03 59.19 -29.77
C LEU A 273 15.96 60.20 -29.30
N GLU A 274 16.41 61.44 -29.07
CA GLU A 274 15.58 62.65 -29.15
C GLU A 274 15.04 62.84 -30.58
N GLY A 275 13.78 63.25 -30.74
CA GLY A 275 13.28 63.76 -32.03
C GLY A 275 11.77 63.60 -32.22
N GLY A 276 11.04 64.72 -32.19
CA GLY A 276 9.60 64.76 -32.44
C GLY A 276 9.19 64.45 -33.88
N GLY A 277 7.92 64.10 -34.06
CA GLY A 277 7.33 63.91 -35.38
C GLY A 277 5.90 63.36 -35.33
N THR A 278 4.93 64.27 -35.29
CA THR A 278 3.53 63.97 -35.59
C THR A 278 3.39 63.56 -37.05
N GLY A 279 2.78 62.41 -37.36
CA GLY A 279 2.38 62.11 -38.74
C GLY A 279 1.87 60.70 -39.00
N GLY A 280 0.59 60.61 -39.39
CA GLY A 280 0.15 59.69 -40.44
C GLY A 280 -0.06 58.22 -40.08
N PHE A 281 -1.25 57.90 -39.56
CA PHE A 281 -1.82 56.55 -39.74
C PHE A 281 -2.18 56.36 -41.22
N GLY A 282 -1.44 55.50 -41.91
CA GLY A 282 -1.71 55.13 -43.30
C GLY A 282 -0.97 53.87 -43.71
N GLY A 283 -1.72 52.77 -43.83
CA GLY A 283 -1.43 51.61 -44.68
C GLY A 283 -0.36 50.63 -44.20
N ASP A 284 -0.78 49.50 -43.61
CA ASP A 284 -0.74 48.16 -44.23
C ASP A 284 -1.03 47.12 -43.14
N ILE A 285 -2.32 46.77 -42.95
CA ILE A 285 -2.70 45.57 -42.23
C ILE A 285 -2.78 44.44 -43.26
N GLY A 286 -1.62 43.85 -43.55
CA GLY A 286 -1.53 42.60 -44.28
C GLY A 286 -2.28 41.50 -43.53
N GLU A 287 -3.41 41.12 -44.10
CA GLU A 287 -3.86 39.73 -44.25
C GLU A 287 -3.74 38.82 -43.02
N TRP A 288 -4.80 38.85 -42.20
CA TRP A 288 -5.14 37.77 -41.29
C TRP A 288 -5.52 36.53 -42.10
N GLY A 289 -4.54 35.66 -42.38
CA GLY A 289 -4.78 34.27 -42.73
C GLY A 289 -5.15 33.49 -41.48
N GLY A 290 -6.45 33.21 -41.33
CA GLY A 290 -6.96 32.34 -40.28
C GLY A 290 -6.47 30.90 -40.45
N SER A 291 -5.83 30.38 -39.40
CA SER A 291 -5.82 28.93 -39.17
C SER A 291 -7.07 28.60 -38.36
N GLN A 292 -8.02 28.04 -39.09
CA GLN A 292 -9.29 27.50 -38.64
C GLN A 292 -9.09 26.51 -37.46
N PRO A 293 -9.94 26.52 -36.42
CA PRO A 293 -9.98 25.41 -35.48
C PRO A 293 -10.24 24.10 -36.24
N PRO A 294 -9.70 22.96 -35.79
CA PRO A 294 -9.90 21.68 -36.46
C PRO A 294 -11.39 21.40 -36.61
N ASP A 295 -11.76 21.06 -37.83
CA ASP A 295 -13.13 20.71 -38.22
C ASP A 295 -13.55 19.44 -37.47
N THR A 296 -14.52 19.57 -36.57
CA THR A 296 -15.00 18.46 -35.73
C THR A 296 -15.75 17.39 -36.53
N SER A 297 -16.06 17.65 -37.81
CA SER A 297 -16.76 16.72 -38.69
C SER A 297 -15.93 15.49 -39.03
N GLU A 298 -14.60 15.63 -39.17
CA GLU A 298 -13.71 14.49 -39.50
C GLU A 298 -13.50 13.56 -38.30
N MET A 299 -13.65 14.05 -37.07
CA MET A 299 -13.61 13.22 -35.85
C MET A 299 -14.91 12.42 -35.65
N GLU A 300 -16.06 12.93 -36.09
CA GLU A 300 -17.33 12.19 -36.03
C GLU A 300 -17.41 11.08 -37.09
N GLU A 301 -16.86 11.27 -38.30
CA GLU A 301 -16.76 10.18 -39.31
C GLU A 301 -15.79 9.06 -38.85
N SER A 302 -14.71 9.43 -38.16
CA SER A 302 -13.72 8.46 -37.64
C SER A 302 -14.28 7.55 -36.53
N LEU A 303 -15.23 8.07 -35.72
CA LEU A 303 -15.90 7.28 -34.68
C LEU A 303 -16.97 6.35 -35.27
N GLN A 304 -17.62 6.76 -36.36
CA GLN A 304 -18.64 5.95 -37.03
C GLN A 304 -18.03 4.76 -37.78
N GLU A 305 -16.85 4.91 -38.41
CA GLU A 305 -16.10 3.79 -39.00
C GLU A 305 -15.58 2.80 -37.93
N LEU A 306 -15.28 3.26 -36.72
CA LEU A 306 -14.85 2.40 -35.60
C LEU A 306 -16.02 1.61 -34.98
N GLU A 307 -17.22 2.18 -34.92
CA GLU A 307 -18.43 1.45 -34.49
C GLU A 307 -18.86 0.39 -35.52
N GLU A 308 -18.82 0.69 -36.83
CA GLU A 308 -19.14 -0.29 -37.88
C GLU A 308 -18.14 -1.47 -37.94
N SER A 309 -16.87 -1.22 -37.59
CA SER A 309 -15.86 -2.29 -37.54
C SER A 309 -15.93 -3.16 -36.28
N LEU A 310 -16.50 -2.65 -35.18
CA LEU A 310 -16.82 -3.43 -33.97
C LEU A 310 -18.07 -4.32 -34.16
N GLU A 311 -19.12 -3.82 -34.83
CA GLU A 311 -20.31 -4.62 -35.14
C GLU A 311 -20.02 -5.78 -36.10
N ASN A 312 -19.07 -5.61 -37.02
CA ASN A 312 -18.65 -6.67 -37.94
C ASN A 312 -17.86 -7.80 -37.22
N LEU A 313 -17.18 -7.47 -36.12
CA LEU A 313 -16.44 -8.41 -35.27
C LEU A 313 -17.36 -9.25 -34.38
N GLU A 314 -18.50 -8.71 -33.93
CA GLU A 314 -19.53 -9.47 -33.19
C GLU A 314 -20.43 -10.33 -34.10
N SER A 315 -20.48 -10.05 -35.40
CA SER A 315 -21.18 -10.90 -36.38
C SER A 315 -20.42 -12.18 -36.75
N ALA A 316 -19.11 -12.25 -36.44
CA ALA A 316 -18.28 -13.43 -36.62
C ALA A 316 -18.31 -14.33 -35.36
N GLY A 317 -19.47 -14.95 -35.12
CA GLY A 317 -19.63 -15.99 -34.10
C GLY A 317 -18.72 -17.21 -34.32
N PRO A 318 -18.51 -18.03 -33.26
CA PRO A 318 -17.35 -18.89 -33.11
C PRO A 318 -17.44 -20.15 -33.97
N GLY A 319 -16.42 -20.40 -34.80
CA GLY A 319 -16.33 -21.63 -35.57
C GLY A 319 -15.23 -21.68 -36.63
N ALA A 320 -13.99 -21.92 -36.20
CA ALA A 320 -12.99 -22.77 -36.85
C ALA A 320 -11.78 -22.94 -35.94
#